data_AF-A0A936P8U4-F1
#
_entry.id   AF-A0A936P8U4-F1
#
_cell.length_a   1.000
_cell.length_b   1.000
_cell.length_c   1.000
_cell.angle_alpha   90.00
_cell.angle_beta   90.00
_cell.angle_gamma   90.00
#
_symmetry.space_group_name_H-M   'P 1'
#
loop_
_entity.id
_entity.type
_entity.pdbx_description
1 polymer ?
#
loop_
_entity_poly.entity_id
_entity_poly.type
_entity_poly.pdbx_seq_one_letter_code
_entity_poly.pdbx_strand_id
1 'polypeptide(L)' 'MLKESVMITVSGPDHSGKGHIVAAVAHCLEGMGCQVSIQAAETHNAGKLAKDDAAIAERIKGQRVVLIEQRT' A
#
# COMPACT_ATOMS: atom_id res chain seq x y z
N MET A 1 -15.57 -19.19 -1.58
CA MET A 1 -14.11 -19.43 -1.46
C MET A 1 -13.39 -18.15 -1.81
N LEU A 2 -12.47 -17.70 -0.96
CA LEU A 2 -11.54 -16.64 -1.35
C LEU A 2 -10.57 -17.21 -2.38
N LYS A 3 -10.21 -16.42 -3.39
CA LYS A 3 -9.15 -16.77 -4.35
C LYS A 3 -7.82 -16.89 -3.61
N GLU A 4 -6.82 -17.50 -4.24
CA GLU A 4 -5.45 -17.52 -3.74
C GLU A 4 -5.00 -16.10 -3.34
N SER A 5 -4.34 -16.00 -2.20
CA SER A 5 -3.87 -14.71 -1.68
C SER A 5 -2.60 -14.29 -2.39
N VAL A 6 -2.55 -13.04 -2.86
CA VAL A 6 -1.33 -12.42 -3.39
C VAL A 6 -0.71 -11.56 -2.30
N MET A 7 0.57 -11.80 -2.01
CA MET A 7 1.33 -10.98 -1.05
C MET A 7 2.03 -9.84 -1.78
N ILE A 8 1.81 -8.61 -1.33
CA ILE A 8 2.52 -7.42 -1.84
C ILE A 8 3.45 -6.91 -0.74
N THR A 9 4.75 -6.89 -1.02
CA THR A 9 5.77 -6.37 -0.11
C THR A 9 6.24 -5.00 -0.58
N VAL A 10 6.10 -3.98 0.26
CA VAL A 10 6.61 -2.62 -0.01
C VAL A 10 7.91 -2.40 0.77
N SER A 11 9.03 -2.25 0.06
CA SER A 11 10.37 -2.09 0.63
C SER A 11 11.05 -0.79 0.19
N GLY A 12 12.08 -0.38 0.93
CA GLY A 12 12.84 0.86 0.67
C GLY A 12 13.39 1.53 1.94
N PRO A 13 14.10 2.67 1.82
CA PRO A 13 14.73 3.36 2.95
C PRO A 13 13.73 3.92 3.97
N ASP A 14 14.20 4.24 5.17
CA ASP A 14 13.38 4.94 6.15
C ASP A 14 12.95 6.31 5.63
N HIS A 15 11.75 6.72 6.02
CA HIS A 15 11.10 7.96 5.56
C HIS A 15 10.90 8.10 4.04
N SER A 16 11.14 7.04 3.24
CA SER A 16 10.94 7.06 1.78
C SER A 16 9.47 7.12 1.33
N GLY A 17 8.52 7.14 2.28
CA GLY A 17 7.09 7.20 1.98
C GLY A 17 6.41 5.83 1.82
N LYS A 18 7.09 4.71 2.09
CA LYS A 18 6.54 3.34 1.99
C LYS A 18 5.13 3.17 2.58
N GLY A 19 4.88 3.75 3.76
CA GLY A 19 3.55 3.67 4.39
C GLY A 19 2.44 4.35 3.58
N HIS A 20 2.75 5.40 2.82
CA HIS A 20 1.79 6.03 1.90
C HIS A 20 1.62 5.20 0.62
N ILE A 21 2.67 4.49 0.17
CA ILE A 21 2.55 3.52 -0.93
C ILE A 21 1.66 2.34 -0.50
N VAL A 22 1.82 1.83 0.72
CA VAL A 22 0.94 0.79 1.29
C VAL A 22 -0.51 1.28 1.30
N ALA A 23 -0.76 2.51 1.77
CA ALA A 23 -2.10 3.09 1.76
C ALA A 23 -2.68 3.25 0.34
N ALA A 24 -1.89 3.76 -0.60
CA ALA A 24 -2.28 3.90 -2.00
C ALA A 24 -2.67 2.55 -2.64
N VAL A 25 -1.86 1.52 -2.41
CA VAL A 25 -2.13 0.17 -2.93
C VAL A 25 -3.39 -0.41 -2.29
N ALA A 26 -3.56 -0.25 -0.97
CA ALA A 26 -4.75 -0.72 -0.27
C ALA A 26 -6.02 -0.05 -0.80
N HIS A 27 -6.07 1.28 -0.83
CA HIS A 27 -7.24 2.03 -1.30
C HIS A 27 -7.59 1.68 -2.76
N CYS A 28 -6.59 1.55 -3.62
CA CYS A 28 -6.78 1.17 -5.02
C CYS A 28 -7.42 -0.22 -5.15
N LEU A 29 -6.87 -1.22 -4.45
CA LEU A 29 -7.37 -2.60 -4.51
C LEU A 29 -8.75 -2.74 -3.84
N GLU A 30 -8.99 -2.07 -2.72
CA GLU A 30 -10.30 -2.02 -2.07
C GLU A 30 -11.34 -1.36 -2.97
N GLY A 31 -10.98 -0.27 -3.66
CA GLY A 31 -11.83 0.37 -4.67
C GLY A 31 -12.15 -0.53 -5.87
N MET A 32 -11.32 -1.53 -6.15
CA MET A 32 -11.57 -2.59 -7.14
C MET A 32 -12.36 -3.78 -6.57
N GLY A 33 -12.76 -3.74 -5.29
CA GLY A 33 -13.52 -4.79 -4.61
C GLY A 33 -12.66 -5.93 -4.05
N CYS A 34 -11.34 -5.76 -3.95
CA CYS A 34 -10.48 -6.72 -3.29
C CYS A 34 -10.57 -6.59 -1.77
N GLN A 35 -10.50 -7.73 -1.06
CA GLN A 35 -10.28 -7.72 0.38
C GLN A 35 -8.78 -7.58 0.65
N VAL A 36 -8.37 -6.48 1.26
CA VAL A 36 -6.96 -6.21 1.59
C VAL A 36 -6.74 -6.43 3.08
N SER A 37 -5.66 -7.13 3.43
CA SER A 37 -5.20 -7.29 4.80
C SER A 37 -3.80 -6.68 4.93
N ILE A 38 -3.64 -5.76 5.88
CA ILE A 38 -2.40 -4.99 6.04
C ILE A 38 -1.76 -5.35 7.37
N GLN A 39 -0.52 -5.83 7.32
CA GLN A 39 0.24 -6.07 8.54
C GLN A 39 0.52 -4.74 9.25
N ALA A 40 0.32 -4.72 10.58
CA ALA A 40 0.54 -3.55 11.41
C ALA A 40 -0.29 -2.30 11.00
N ALA A 41 -1.49 -2.54 10.45
CA ALA A 41 -2.46 -1.49 10.10
C ALA A 41 -2.77 -0.56 11.27
N GLU A 42 -2.90 -1.09 12.48
CA GLU A 42 -3.29 -0.33 13.68
C GLU A 42 -2.12 0.38 14.39
N THR A 43 -0.88 0.21 13.92
CA THR A 43 0.29 0.81 14.56
C THR A 43 0.91 1.87 13.67
N HIS A 44 2.06 1.58 13.06
CA HIS A 44 2.81 2.56 12.29
C HIS A 44 2.09 3.00 11.02
N ASN A 45 1.13 2.23 10.48
CA ASN A 45 0.41 2.58 9.26
C ASN A 45 -0.96 3.25 9.47
N ALA A 46 -1.51 3.24 10.68
CA ALA A 46 -2.88 3.72 10.95
C ALA A 46 -3.12 5.14 10.42
N GLY A 47 -2.22 6.07 10.77
CA GLY A 47 -2.33 7.47 10.33
C GLY A 47 -2.07 7.70 8.83
N LYS A 48 -1.49 6.74 8.10
CA LYS A 48 -1.35 6.83 6.64
C LYS A 48 -2.59 6.26 5.93
N LEU A 49 -3.16 5.19 6.49
CA LEU A 49 -4.37 4.53 5.98
C LEU A 49 -5.63 5.37 6.18
N ALA A 50 -5.67 6.21 7.22
CA ALA A 50 -6.79 7.12 7.46
C ALA A 50 -6.80 8.37 6.56
N LYS A 51 -5.76 8.59 5.74
CA LYS A 51 -5.68 9.75 4.84
C LYS A 51 -6.56 9.53 3.61
N ASP A 52 -7.13 10.60 3.09
CA ASP A 52 -7.82 10.54 1.81
C ASP A 52 -6.83 10.34 0.64
N ASP A 53 -7.38 9.93 -0.51
CA ASP A 53 -6.62 9.63 -1.72
C ASP A 53 -5.81 10.83 -2.21
N ALA A 54 -6.32 12.06 -2.05
CA ALA A 54 -5.63 13.28 -2.46
C ALA A 54 -4.37 13.53 -1.63
N ALA A 55 -4.45 13.39 -0.31
CA ALA A 55 -3.32 13.53 0.59
C ALA A 55 -2.28 12.42 0.40
N ILE A 56 -2.73 11.20 0.10
CA ILE A 56 -1.84 10.09 -0.27
C ILE A 56 -1.12 10.40 -1.58
N ALA A 57 -1.86 10.78 -2.63
CA ALA A 57 -1.33 11.09 -3.95
C ALA A 57 -0.28 12.20 -3.90
N GLU A 58 -0.56 13.30 -3.18
CA GLU A 58 0.40 14.41 -3.05
C GLU A 58 1.69 13.95 -2.35
N ARG A 59 1.61 13.04 -1.39
CA ARG A 59 2.79 12.57 -0.67
C ARG A 59 3.71 11.69 -1.51
N ILE A 60 3.15 10.91 -2.42
CA ILE A 60 3.89 9.96 -3.26
C ILE A 60 4.19 10.52 -4.66
N LYS A 61 3.69 11.72 -4.96
CA LYS A 61 3.91 12.40 -6.24
C LYS A 61 5.40 12.52 -6.54
N GLY A 62 5.77 12.13 -7.77
CA GLY A 62 7.16 12.16 -8.22
C GLY A 62 8.05 11.02 -7.69
N GLN A 63 7.51 10.09 -6.88
CA GLN A 63 8.28 8.92 -6.48
C GLN A 63 8.43 7.94 -7.64
N ARG A 64 9.64 7.38 -7.77
CA ARG A 64 9.89 6.26 -8.67
C ARG A 64 9.50 4.96 -7.98
N VAL A 65 8.50 4.27 -8.52
CA VAL A 65 8.07 2.94 -8.06
C VAL A 65 8.53 1.90 -9.07
N VAL A 66 9.14 0.81 -8.59
CA VAL A 66 9.54 -0.34 -9.42
C VAL A 66 8.69 -1.53 -8.99
N LEU A 67 8.00 -2.14 -9.95
CA LEU A 67 7.18 -3.33 -9.72
C LEU A 67 7.97 -4.56 -10.17
N ILE A 68 8.03 -5.58 -9.32
CA ILE A 68 8.76 -6.83 -9.59
C ILE A 68 7.80 -7.98 -9.32
N GLU A 69 7.52 -8.79 -10.35
CA GLU A 69 6.82 -10.06 -10.18
C GLU A 69 7.78 -11.08 -9.57
N GLN A 70 7.48 -11.55 -8.36
CA GLN A 70 8.19 -12.69 -7.76
C GLN A 70 7.42 -13.96 -8.09
N ARG A 71 8.13 -14.98 -8.59
CA ARG A 71 7.58 -16.31 -8.84
C ARG A 71 8.14 -17.27 -7.78
N THR A 72 7.26 -17.95 -7.07
CA THR A 72 7.57 -18.95 -6.03
C THR A 72 7.14 -20.33 -6.48
#